data_AF-A0A537EVK2-F1
#
_entry.id   AF-A0A537EVK2-F1
#
_cell.length_a   1.000
_cell.length_b   1.000
_cell.length_c   1.000
_cell.angle_alpha   90.00
_cell.angle_beta   90.00
_cell.angle_gamma   90.00
#
_symmetry.space_group_name_H-M   'P 1'
#
loop_
_entity.id
_entity.type
_entity.pdbx_description
1 polymer ?
#
loop_
_entity_poly.entity_id
_entity_poly.type
_entity_poly.pdbx_seq_one_letter_code
_entity_poly.pdbx_strand_id
1 'polypeptide(L)'
;MRSRGTITVLTLIVAAILAPLFITNVHAIQGCKPGTPPTCYLYAQTNVPSAEGSVIVRQDGNNALEYPLPHLFAFTNGTTHSLEVLTLTVSGTPSGARYLWDSKAAWTWHTLQYPNANMTTPLMIYNYTLPNDQFTAQFDKQFQYTLTFTDYNGAALSPAPASITLSGPTGALTTSAYSGQWLQAASWSVVDAKWEGIPGLVIGAQTIDLTNGPVTKSIQLAVYPASVKVVDLNNNPVSGANVTVTFAPPNSTSVSHLTGRQGTVGLGDIPLGPYTARVTYQGQDVKWSEDASATPGGVSTITLNISGTTSAPVVSAVVLLTIFGVALFLILLAIKVRKPPPPPTI
;
A
#
# COMPACT_ATOMS: atom_id res chain seq x y z
N MET A 1 19.56 -69.46 59.97
CA MET A 1 19.08 -68.34 60.81
C MET A 1 20.26 -67.47 61.20
N ARG A 2 20.46 -66.31 60.53
CA ARG A 2 21.44 -65.31 60.98
C ARG A 2 21.16 -63.96 60.35
N SER A 3 21.10 -62.94 61.22
CA SER A 3 21.32 -61.52 60.99
C SER A 3 20.29 -60.73 60.18
N ARG A 4 19.23 -60.24 60.85
CA ARG A 4 18.38 -59.10 60.41
C ARG A 4 18.59 -57.84 61.27
N GLY A 5 19.78 -57.67 61.86
CA GLY A 5 20.03 -56.61 62.86
C GLY A 5 20.96 -55.48 62.43
N THR A 6 21.66 -55.57 61.29
CA THR A 6 22.84 -54.71 61.05
C THR A 6 22.71 -53.73 59.89
N ILE A 7 21.59 -53.74 59.15
CA ILE A 7 21.45 -52.90 57.94
C ILE A 7 20.71 -51.58 58.23
N THR A 8 19.88 -51.50 59.28
CA THR A 8 19.06 -50.31 59.56
C THR A 8 19.80 -49.19 60.30
N VAL A 9 20.92 -49.48 60.95
CA VAL A 9 21.71 -48.47 61.69
C VAL A 9 22.74 -47.78 60.79
N LEU A 10 23.22 -48.45 59.73
CA LEU A 10 24.22 -47.90 58.82
C LEU A 10 23.62 -46.89 57.82
N THR A 11 22.35 -47.04 57.44
CA THR A 11 21.66 -46.10 56.53
C THR A 11 21.28 -44.79 57.22
N LEU A 12 21.03 -44.80 58.54
CA LEU A 12 20.68 -43.58 59.28
C LEU A 12 21.91 -42.70 59.60
N ILE A 13 23.10 -43.31 59.71
CA ILE A 13 24.35 -42.57 59.93
C ILE A 13 24.90 -41.99 58.61
N VAL A 14 24.66 -42.64 57.46
CA VAL A 14 25.07 -42.09 56.14
C VAL A 14 24.14 -40.96 55.67
N ALA A 15 22.87 -40.94 56.08
CA ALA A 15 21.95 -39.83 55.78
C ALA A 15 22.24 -38.55 56.60
N ALA A 16 22.90 -38.67 57.76
CA ALA A 16 23.24 -37.53 58.62
C ALA A 16 24.63 -36.92 58.33
N ILE A 17 25.45 -37.56 57.49
CA ILE A 17 26.81 -37.09 57.15
C ILE A 17 26.89 -36.55 55.71
N LEU A 18 25.82 -36.69 54.90
CA LEU A 18 25.73 -36.16 53.53
C LEU A 18 24.93 -34.85 53.39
N ALA A 19 24.58 -34.20 54.50
CA ALA A 19 24.20 -32.79 54.49
C ALA A 19 24.93 -32.09 55.64
N PRO A 20 25.81 -31.10 55.40
CA PRO A 20 25.84 -30.19 54.26
C PRO A 20 27.19 -30.24 53.51
N LEU A 21 27.25 -30.97 52.39
CA LEU A 21 28.26 -30.68 51.37
C LEU A 21 27.79 -29.47 50.57
N PHE A 22 28.07 -28.30 51.13
CA PHE A 22 28.50 -27.11 50.43
C PHE A 22 27.84 -26.86 49.07
N ILE A 23 26.76 -26.07 49.13
CA ILE A 23 26.49 -25.03 48.13
C ILE A 23 27.77 -24.19 48.01
N THR A 24 28.70 -24.63 47.17
CA THR A 24 29.89 -23.87 46.77
C THR A 24 29.79 -23.59 45.29
N ASN A 25 28.76 -22.83 44.96
CA ASN A 25 28.89 -21.72 44.04
C ASN A 25 28.08 -20.55 44.61
N VAL A 26 28.39 -20.20 45.87
CA VAL A 26 28.27 -18.80 46.27
C VAL A 26 29.39 -18.08 45.53
N HIS A 27 29.19 -17.84 44.22
CA HIS A 27 29.61 -16.56 43.70
C HIS A 27 29.10 -15.56 44.71
N ALA A 28 29.96 -14.73 45.28
CA ALA A 28 29.52 -13.62 46.11
C ALA A 28 28.49 -12.84 45.27
N ILE A 29 27.21 -13.14 45.47
CA ILE A 29 26.11 -12.48 44.80
C ILE A 29 26.25 -11.07 45.34
N GLN A 30 26.48 -10.10 44.48
CA GLN A 30 26.18 -8.71 44.81
C GLN A 30 24.66 -8.66 45.07
N GLY A 31 24.28 -9.04 46.28
CA GLY A 31 22.90 -9.06 46.72
C GLY A 31 22.32 -7.67 46.69
N CYS A 32 21.01 -7.60 46.89
CA CYS A 32 20.29 -6.36 47.19
C CYS A 32 21.09 -5.51 48.18
N LYS A 33 21.10 -4.18 48.00
CA LYS A 33 21.98 -3.29 48.77
C LYS A 33 21.78 -3.52 50.29
N PRO A 34 22.86 -3.46 51.09
CA PRO A 34 22.75 -3.53 52.55
C PRO A 34 21.83 -2.42 53.07
N GLY A 35 20.86 -2.80 53.91
CA GLY A 35 19.84 -1.92 54.49
C GLY A 35 18.84 -2.72 55.33
N THR A 36 17.96 -2.04 56.07
CA THR A 36 16.88 -2.66 56.86
C THR A 36 15.53 -2.05 56.48
N PRO A 37 14.69 -2.77 55.69
CA PRO A 37 14.98 -4.04 55.03
C PRO A 37 15.94 -3.88 53.83
N PRO A 38 16.66 -4.94 53.41
CA PRO A 38 17.53 -4.88 52.25
C PRO A 38 16.70 -4.56 50.98
N THR A 39 17.21 -3.64 50.16
CA THR A 39 16.49 -3.12 48.98
C THR A 39 17.15 -3.60 47.69
N CYS A 40 16.35 -4.19 46.81
CA CYS A 40 16.72 -4.63 45.48
C CYS A 40 16.21 -3.63 44.45
N TYR A 41 16.94 -3.46 43.36
CA TYR A 41 16.55 -2.55 42.29
C TYR A 41 16.24 -3.29 41.00
N LEU A 42 15.25 -2.81 40.26
CA LEU A 42 14.90 -3.27 38.93
C LEU A 42 14.80 -2.07 37.99
N TYR A 43 15.53 -2.09 36.88
CA TYR A 43 15.44 -1.05 35.87
C TYR A 43 14.52 -1.49 34.74
N ALA A 44 13.42 -0.76 34.57
CA ALA A 44 12.47 -0.96 33.48
C ALA A 44 12.62 0.18 32.47
N GLN A 45 12.58 -0.16 31.18
CA GLN A 45 12.74 0.76 30.07
C GLN A 45 11.77 0.43 28.93
N THR A 46 11.78 1.23 27.88
CA THR A 46 11.00 1.00 26.67
C THR A 46 11.84 1.33 25.43
N ASN A 47 11.51 0.72 24.30
CA ASN A 47 12.09 1.05 23.00
C ASN A 47 11.44 2.31 22.36
N VAL A 48 10.42 2.91 22.99
CA VAL A 48 9.87 4.21 22.60
C VAL A 48 10.82 5.33 23.04
N PRO A 49 11.40 6.14 22.14
CA PRO A 49 12.25 7.26 22.52
C PRO A 49 11.47 8.31 23.32
N SER A 50 12.09 8.89 24.35
CA SER A 50 11.46 9.91 25.21
C SER A 50 11.04 11.18 24.47
N ALA A 51 11.67 11.48 23.33
CA ALA A 51 11.28 12.57 22.45
C ALA A 51 9.97 12.30 21.68
N GLU A 52 9.57 11.04 21.56
CA GLU A 52 8.38 10.62 20.80
C GLU A 52 7.15 10.48 21.72
N GLY A 53 7.36 10.11 22.98
CA GLY A 53 6.32 10.04 23.99
C GLY A 53 6.78 9.35 25.27
N SER A 54 5.83 9.15 26.19
CA SER A 54 6.07 8.50 27.48
C SER A 54 5.22 7.24 27.58
N VAL A 55 5.84 6.14 28.02
CA VAL A 55 5.14 4.89 28.35
C VAL A 55 4.95 4.85 29.85
N ILE A 56 3.70 4.72 30.31
CA ILE A 56 3.37 4.66 31.74
C ILE A 56 3.17 3.22 32.16
N VAL A 57 3.75 2.85 33.30
CA VAL A 57 3.53 1.57 33.98
C VAL A 57 2.93 1.77 35.36
N ARG A 58 2.10 0.83 35.80
CA ARG A 58 1.54 0.75 37.14
C ARG A 58 2.18 -0.38 37.92
N GLN A 59 2.59 -0.07 39.15
CA GLN A 59 3.15 -1.05 40.07
C GLN A 59 2.05 -1.67 40.95
N ASP A 60 2.02 -3.00 41.03
CA ASP A 60 1.19 -3.77 41.98
C ASP A 60 -0.31 -3.45 41.93
N GLY A 61 -0.82 -3.06 40.75
CA GLY A 61 -2.22 -2.66 40.56
C GLY A 61 -2.62 -1.40 41.33
N ASN A 62 -1.66 -0.63 41.86
CA ASN A 62 -1.91 0.56 42.65
C ASN A 62 -1.88 1.82 41.78
N ASN A 63 -3.03 2.47 41.59
CA ASN A 63 -3.16 3.69 40.79
C ASN A 63 -2.32 4.88 41.31
N ALA A 64 -1.86 4.84 42.56
CA ALA A 64 -0.96 5.86 43.10
C ALA A 64 0.52 5.61 42.75
N LEU A 65 0.86 4.44 42.19
CA LEU A 65 2.21 4.02 41.84
C LEU A 65 2.35 3.86 40.33
N GLU A 66 2.08 4.94 39.60
CA GLU A 66 2.25 5.03 38.15
C GLU A 66 3.54 5.79 37.81
N TYR A 67 4.36 5.21 36.95
CA TYR A 67 5.68 5.74 36.62
C TYR A 67 5.91 5.78 35.11
N PRO A 68 6.50 6.86 34.58
CA PRO A 68 6.97 6.90 33.21
C PRO A 68 8.24 6.07 33.05
N LEU A 69 8.36 5.34 31.94
CA LEU A 69 9.59 4.65 31.56
C LEU A 69 10.55 5.59 30.81
N PRO A 70 11.87 5.43 30.99
CA PRO A 70 12.52 4.44 31.86
C PRO A 70 12.43 4.80 33.36
N HIS A 71 12.36 3.78 34.22
CA HIS A 71 12.22 3.94 35.68
C HIS A 71 13.06 2.92 36.45
N LEU A 72 13.64 3.35 37.58
CA LEU A 72 14.37 2.50 38.52
C LEU A 72 13.49 2.19 39.74
N PHE A 73 12.95 0.98 39.79
CA PHE A 73 12.14 0.51 40.91
C PHE A 73 13.01 0.05 42.07
N ALA A 74 12.50 0.27 43.29
CA ALA A 74 13.10 -0.19 44.53
C ALA A 74 12.13 -1.12 45.26
N PHE A 75 12.56 -2.36 45.50
CA PHE A 75 11.74 -3.42 46.08
C PHE A 75 12.42 -4.02 47.30
N THR A 76 11.63 -4.56 48.22
CA THR A 76 12.15 -5.28 49.38
C THR A 76 12.76 -6.61 48.96
N ASN A 77 13.84 -7.05 49.60
CA ASN A 77 14.42 -8.36 49.33
C ASN A 77 13.42 -9.50 49.63
N GLY A 78 13.31 -10.44 48.71
CA GLY A 78 12.46 -11.61 48.81
C GLY A 78 11.00 -11.38 48.38
N THR A 79 10.66 -10.24 47.79
CA THR A 79 9.32 -9.97 47.27
C THR A 79 9.22 -10.19 45.76
N THR A 80 8.00 -10.36 45.27
CA THR A 80 7.64 -10.31 43.83
C THR A 80 6.65 -9.19 43.62
N HIS A 81 6.76 -8.50 42.50
CA HIS A 81 5.93 -7.35 42.15
C HIS A 81 5.32 -7.53 40.77
N SER A 82 4.33 -6.70 40.43
CA SER A 82 3.77 -6.65 39.07
C SER A 82 3.93 -5.26 38.47
N LEU A 83 4.26 -5.23 37.18
CA LEU A 83 4.37 -4.02 36.38
C LEU A 83 3.40 -4.14 35.20
N GLU A 84 2.37 -3.30 35.18
CA GLU A 84 1.36 -3.25 34.13
C GLU A 84 1.60 -2.04 33.23
N VAL A 85 1.80 -2.25 31.93
CA VAL A 85 1.86 -1.17 30.95
C VAL A 85 0.45 -0.61 30.71
N LEU A 86 0.26 0.66 31.01
CA LEU A 86 -1.01 1.38 30.80
C LEU A 86 -1.08 2.00 29.41
N THR A 87 0.07 2.45 28.89
CA THR A 87 0.18 3.08 27.58
C THR A 87 0.40 2.03 26.49
N LEU A 88 -0.66 1.42 25.97
CA LEU A 88 -0.56 0.41 24.90
C LEU A 88 -0.42 1.01 23.50
N THR A 89 -0.60 2.33 23.37
CA THR A 89 -0.42 3.06 22.11
C THR A 89 0.14 4.44 22.40
N VAL A 90 1.20 4.81 21.69
CA VAL A 90 1.75 6.17 21.66
C VAL A 90 1.52 6.72 20.26
N SER A 91 0.80 7.84 20.14
CA SER A 91 0.41 8.46 18.88
C SER A 91 0.57 9.97 18.96
N GLY A 92 0.45 10.67 17.82
CA GLY A 92 0.68 12.12 17.77
C GLY A 92 2.13 12.52 18.04
N THR A 93 3.07 11.60 17.76
CA THR A 93 4.49 11.80 18.02
C THR A 93 5.09 12.84 17.06
N PRO A 94 6.17 13.55 17.44
CA PRO A 94 6.79 14.57 16.57
C PRO A 94 7.30 14.04 15.24
N SER A 95 7.73 12.76 15.17
CA SER A 95 8.14 12.12 13.91
C SER A 95 6.96 11.73 13.00
N GLY A 96 5.73 11.79 13.50
CA GLY A 96 4.55 11.22 12.83
C GLY A 96 4.44 9.70 12.98
N ALA A 97 5.27 9.08 13.82
CA ALA A 97 5.16 7.66 14.16
C ALA A 97 3.93 7.39 15.05
N ARG A 98 3.50 6.14 15.04
CA ARG A 98 2.77 5.53 16.16
C ARG A 98 3.56 4.34 16.68
N TYR A 99 3.46 4.10 17.97
CA TYR A 99 4.03 2.94 18.64
C TYR A 99 2.88 2.11 19.19
N LEU A 100 2.82 0.84 18.81
CA LEU A 100 1.80 -0.10 19.29
C LEU A 100 2.46 -1.16 20.16
N TRP A 101 1.81 -1.55 21.25
CA TRP A 101 2.27 -2.66 22.07
C TRP A 101 2.50 -3.91 21.22
N ASP A 102 3.73 -4.46 21.25
CA ASP A 102 4.05 -5.70 20.56
C ASP A 102 3.57 -6.89 21.41
N SER A 103 2.49 -7.57 21.02
CA SER A 103 1.98 -8.72 21.79
C SER A 103 2.87 -9.97 21.71
N LYS A 104 3.89 -9.98 20.83
CA LYS A 104 4.82 -11.10 20.67
C LYS A 104 6.10 -10.92 21.48
N ALA A 105 6.59 -9.68 21.65
CA ALA A 105 7.80 -9.38 22.43
C ALA A 105 7.62 -8.33 23.54
N ALA A 106 6.38 -7.91 23.82
CA ALA A 106 5.84 -7.20 24.97
C ALA A 106 6.84 -6.78 26.07
N TRP A 107 7.20 -7.67 27.00
CA TRP A 107 8.33 -7.44 27.89
C TRP A 107 9.47 -8.39 27.55
N THR A 108 10.69 -7.85 27.47
CA THR A 108 11.91 -8.63 27.22
C THR A 108 12.89 -8.47 28.37
N TRP A 109 13.49 -9.59 28.78
CA TRP A 109 14.58 -9.66 29.75
C TRP A 109 15.51 -10.81 29.37
N HIS A 110 16.76 -10.49 29.00
CA HIS A 110 17.66 -11.43 28.31
C HIS A 110 16.95 -12.08 27.11
N THR A 111 16.83 -13.42 27.11
CA THR A 111 16.14 -14.22 26.10
C THR A 111 14.69 -14.53 26.48
N LEU A 112 14.23 -14.08 27.65
CA LEU A 112 12.87 -14.31 28.12
C LEU A 112 11.93 -13.23 27.60
N GLN A 113 10.76 -13.67 27.17
CA GLN A 113 9.68 -12.83 26.66
C GLN A 113 8.42 -13.07 27.49
N TYR A 114 7.78 -11.99 27.91
CA TYR A 114 6.49 -12.03 28.58
C TYR A 114 5.46 -11.37 27.66
N PRO A 115 4.49 -12.12 27.11
CA PRO A 115 3.59 -11.62 26.06
C PRO A 115 2.51 -10.64 26.56
N ASN A 116 2.38 -10.49 27.87
CA ASN A 116 1.32 -9.71 28.50
C ASN A 116 1.82 -8.31 28.88
N ALA A 117 0.95 -7.30 28.78
CA ALA A 117 1.21 -5.95 29.29
C ALA A 117 1.52 -5.91 30.80
N ASN A 118 0.95 -6.86 31.53
CA ASN A 118 1.27 -7.11 32.93
C ASN A 118 2.35 -8.19 33.05
N MET A 119 3.49 -7.80 33.60
CA MET A 119 4.60 -8.69 33.91
C MET A 119 4.75 -8.83 35.43
N THR A 120 4.87 -10.07 35.90
CA THR A 120 5.35 -10.34 37.26
C THR A 120 6.87 -10.35 37.26
N THR A 121 7.49 -9.54 38.13
CA THR A 121 8.94 -9.54 38.29
C THR A 121 9.42 -10.90 38.77
N PRO A 122 10.66 -11.31 38.48
CA PRO A 122 11.27 -12.41 39.20
C PRO A 122 11.41 -12.08 40.69
N LEU A 123 11.74 -13.08 41.51
CA LEU A 123 11.98 -12.87 42.94
C LEU A 123 13.11 -11.86 43.14
N MET A 124 12.85 -10.82 43.92
CA MET A 124 13.80 -9.73 44.16
C MET A 124 14.88 -10.19 45.15
N ILE A 125 15.91 -10.87 44.66
CA ILE A 125 17.06 -11.36 45.43
C ILE A 125 18.41 -10.86 44.91
N TYR A 126 18.40 -10.16 43.76
CA TYR A 126 19.54 -9.47 43.16
C TYR A 126 19.08 -8.17 42.50
N ASN A 127 20.04 -7.32 42.10
CA ASN A 127 19.76 -6.07 41.39
C ASN A 127 19.73 -6.31 39.88
N TYR A 128 18.59 -6.01 39.25
CA TYR A 128 18.35 -6.08 37.82
C TYR A 128 18.58 -4.70 37.17
N THR A 129 19.80 -4.17 37.33
CA THR A 129 20.14 -2.78 36.93
C THR A 129 21.28 -2.69 35.94
N LEU A 130 21.97 -3.81 35.68
CA LEU A 130 23.05 -3.85 34.71
C LEU A 130 22.49 -3.63 33.29
N PRO A 131 23.25 -3.02 32.35
CA PRO A 131 22.78 -2.75 30.99
C PRO A 131 22.17 -3.94 30.25
N ASN A 132 22.66 -5.15 30.50
CA ASN A 132 22.15 -6.38 29.88
C ASN A 132 21.06 -7.09 30.70
N ASP A 133 20.64 -6.51 31.83
CA ASP A 133 19.73 -7.13 32.80
C ASP A 133 18.45 -6.29 33.02
N GLN A 134 18.17 -5.38 32.08
CA GLN A 134 17.06 -4.43 32.13
C GLN A 134 15.81 -5.04 31.51
N PHE A 135 14.65 -4.71 32.07
CA PHE A 135 13.36 -5.13 31.54
C PHE A 135 12.87 -4.12 30.53
N THR A 136 12.60 -4.54 29.30
CA THR A 136 12.21 -3.61 28.22
C THR A 136 10.80 -3.89 27.73
N ALA A 137 9.94 -2.88 27.85
CA ALA A 137 8.62 -2.81 27.22
C ALA A 137 8.76 -2.49 25.73
N GLN A 138 8.40 -3.46 24.88
CA GLN A 138 8.56 -3.44 23.43
C GLN A 138 7.30 -2.94 22.72
N PHE A 139 7.51 -2.02 21.79
CA PHE A 139 6.50 -1.47 20.92
C PHE A 139 6.93 -1.56 19.45
N ASP A 140 5.97 -1.88 18.59
CA ASP A 140 6.10 -1.79 17.15
C ASP A 140 6.00 -0.33 16.71
N LYS A 141 7.13 0.22 16.25
CA LYS A 141 7.16 1.52 15.60
C LYS A 141 6.55 1.40 14.19
N GLN A 142 5.60 2.27 13.88
CA GLN A 142 4.88 2.30 12.61
C GLN A 142 4.78 3.73 12.08
N PHE A 143 4.79 3.88 10.75
CA PHE A 143 4.52 5.14 10.06
C PHE A 143 3.37 4.98 9.06
N GLN A 144 2.75 6.10 8.71
CA GLN A 144 1.73 6.10 7.66
C GLN A 144 2.34 6.02 6.28
N TYR A 145 1.67 5.31 5.38
CA TYR A 145 1.94 5.32 3.96
C TYR A 145 0.68 5.64 3.16
N THR A 146 0.88 6.34 2.04
CA THR A 146 -0.13 6.60 1.02
C THR A 146 0.43 6.24 -0.34
N LEU A 147 -0.30 5.46 -1.13
CA LEU A 147 0.10 5.04 -2.47
C LEU A 147 -0.84 5.60 -3.51
N THR A 148 -0.24 6.10 -4.59
CA THR A 148 -0.93 6.41 -5.85
C THR A 148 -0.39 5.49 -6.92
N PHE A 149 -1.12 5.33 -8.02
CA PHE A 149 -0.77 4.39 -9.07
C PHE A 149 -0.73 5.08 -10.41
N THR A 150 0.27 4.73 -11.20
CA THR A 150 0.46 5.28 -12.55
C THR A 150 0.62 4.18 -13.58
N ASP A 151 0.23 4.49 -14.81
CA ASP A 151 0.48 3.64 -15.98
C ASP A 151 1.98 3.65 -16.33
N TYR A 152 2.34 2.93 -17.39
CA TYR A 152 3.71 2.87 -17.90
C TYR A 152 4.27 4.23 -18.31
N ASN A 153 3.43 5.21 -18.64
CA ASN A 153 3.83 6.56 -19.04
C ASN A 153 3.82 7.58 -17.88
N GLY A 154 3.42 7.17 -16.68
CA GLY A 154 3.31 8.04 -15.51
C GLY A 154 1.96 8.76 -15.36
N ALA A 155 0.97 8.47 -16.20
CA ALA A 155 -0.39 8.97 -16.06
C ALA A 155 -1.11 8.27 -14.91
N ALA A 156 -1.96 8.98 -14.17
CA ALA A 156 -2.65 8.42 -13.02
C ALA A 156 -3.67 7.34 -13.42
N LEU A 157 -3.60 6.17 -12.77
CA LEU A 157 -4.55 5.08 -12.99
C LEU A 157 -5.83 5.30 -12.19
N SER A 158 -6.98 5.17 -12.86
CA SER A 158 -8.31 5.21 -12.24
C SER A 158 -9.22 4.17 -12.89
N PRO A 159 -9.74 3.18 -12.13
CA PRO A 159 -9.59 2.99 -10.68
C PRO A 159 -8.17 2.52 -10.29
N ALA A 160 -7.83 2.61 -9.00
CA ALA A 160 -6.62 2.01 -8.45
C ALA A 160 -6.63 0.46 -8.55
N PRO A 161 -5.47 -0.23 -8.48
CA PRO A 161 -5.39 -1.69 -8.35
C PRO A 161 -6.35 -2.25 -7.31
N ALA A 162 -6.92 -3.41 -7.61
CA ALA A 162 -7.79 -4.14 -6.69
C ALA A 162 -7.04 -4.57 -5.43
N SER A 163 -5.75 -4.90 -5.57
CA SER A 163 -4.86 -5.18 -4.45
C SER A 163 -3.39 -5.00 -4.83
N ILE A 164 -2.55 -4.76 -3.83
CA ILE A 164 -1.08 -4.90 -3.93
C ILE A 164 -0.58 -5.86 -2.87
N THR A 165 0.58 -6.46 -3.11
CA THR A 165 1.32 -7.22 -2.12
C THR A 165 2.63 -6.50 -1.79
N LEU A 166 2.80 -6.17 -0.52
CA LEU A 166 4.01 -5.59 0.05
C LEU A 166 4.81 -6.70 0.73
N SER A 167 6.13 -6.66 0.62
CA SER A 167 7.04 -7.58 1.32
C SER A 167 8.01 -6.79 2.19
N GLY A 168 8.17 -7.19 3.45
CA GLY A 168 8.98 -6.50 4.45
C GLY A 168 9.55 -7.43 5.51
N PRO A 169 10.13 -6.88 6.59
CA PRO A 169 10.87 -7.66 7.60
C PRO A 169 10.04 -8.72 8.32
N THR A 170 8.73 -8.49 8.44
CA THR A 170 7.79 -9.37 9.15
C THR A 170 7.01 -10.30 8.23
N GLY A 171 7.25 -10.23 6.92
CA GLY A 171 6.60 -11.05 5.90
C GLY A 171 5.90 -10.23 4.82
N ALA A 172 4.98 -10.88 4.11
CA ALA A 172 4.17 -10.25 3.07
C ALA A 172 2.80 -9.80 3.59
N LEU A 173 2.31 -8.68 3.08
CA LEU A 173 1.01 -8.11 3.35
C LEU A 173 0.30 -7.79 2.05
N THR A 174 -0.90 -8.35 1.84
CA THR A 174 -1.79 -7.96 0.74
C THR A 174 -2.82 -6.96 1.23
N THR A 175 -2.98 -5.83 0.53
CA THR A 175 -3.90 -4.74 0.90
C THR A 175 -4.60 -4.16 -0.32
N SER A 176 -5.80 -3.62 -0.10
CA SER A 176 -6.58 -2.84 -1.06
C SER A 176 -6.86 -1.40 -0.58
N ALA A 177 -6.35 -1.04 0.60
CA ALA A 177 -6.41 0.31 1.15
C ALA A 177 -5.06 0.99 0.96
N TYR A 178 -5.07 2.20 0.41
CA TYR A 178 -3.85 2.86 -0.06
C TYR A 178 -3.64 4.27 0.52
N SER A 179 -4.51 4.77 1.40
CA SER A 179 -4.38 6.13 1.95
C SER A 179 -4.30 6.10 3.46
N GLY A 180 -3.28 6.76 4.03
CA GLY A 180 -3.08 6.91 5.47
C GLY A 180 -2.95 5.60 6.25
N GLN A 181 -2.55 4.52 5.57
CA GLN A 181 -2.41 3.19 6.16
C GLN A 181 -1.16 3.10 7.00
N TRP A 182 -1.16 2.28 8.05
CA TRP A 182 -0.02 2.16 8.96
C TRP A 182 0.74 0.88 8.72
N LEU A 183 2.07 0.97 8.71
CA LEU A 183 2.96 -0.16 8.50
C LEU A 183 4.22 -0.01 9.35
N GLN A 184 4.87 -1.12 9.67
CA GLN A 184 6.12 -1.12 10.43
C GLN A 184 7.16 -0.18 9.81
N ALA A 185 7.83 0.58 10.66
CA ALA A 185 8.89 1.52 10.31
C ALA A 185 10.13 0.77 9.78
N ALA A 186 10.09 0.43 8.49
CA ALA A 186 11.09 -0.35 7.78
C ALA A 186 11.01 -0.07 6.28
N SER A 187 11.95 -0.62 5.51
CA SER A 187 11.85 -0.65 4.05
C SER A 187 10.96 -1.81 3.61
N TRP A 188 10.01 -1.52 2.73
CA TRP A 188 9.10 -2.48 2.11
C TRP A 188 9.28 -2.48 0.59
N SER A 189 9.10 -3.62 -0.03
CA SER A 189 9.06 -3.77 -1.49
C SER A 189 7.65 -4.03 -1.96
N VAL A 190 7.23 -3.40 -3.05
CA VAL A 190 5.99 -3.77 -3.75
C VAL A 190 6.35 -4.94 -4.65
N VAL A 191 5.81 -6.12 -4.38
CA VAL A 191 6.17 -7.35 -5.09
C VAL A 191 5.10 -7.83 -6.04
N ASP A 192 3.86 -7.38 -5.85
CA ASP A 192 2.76 -7.66 -6.76
C ASP A 192 1.72 -6.55 -6.73
N ALA A 193 1.01 -6.39 -7.85
CA ALA A 193 -0.11 -5.50 -8.02
C ALA A 193 -1.10 -6.18 -8.96
N LYS A 194 -2.36 -6.25 -8.51
CA LYS A 194 -3.47 -6.81 -9.26
C LYS A 194 -4.40 -5.70 -9.69
N TRP A 195 -4.51 -5.45 -10.98
CA TRP A 195 -5.45 -4.48 -11.56
C TRP A 195 -6.24 -5.17 -12.67
N GLU A 196 -7.54 -4.87 -12.74
CA GLU A 196 -8.46 -5.52 -13.67
C GLU A 196 -8.29 -7.05 -13.72
N GLY A 197 -8.18 -7.71 -12.56
CA GLY A 197 -8.01 -9.16 -12.45
C GLY A 197 -6.62 -9.71 -12.79
N ILE A 198 -5.74 -8.93 -13.41
CA ILE A 198 -4.39 -9.34 -13.85
C ILE A 198 -3.36 -9.06 -12.75
N PRO A 199 -2.66 -10.08 -12.23
CA PRO A 199 -1.54 -9.91 -11.30
C PRO A 199 -0.21 -9.67 -12.05
N GLY A 200 0.87 -9.43 -11.31
CA GLY A 200 2.23 -9.31 -11.84
C GLY A 200 2.51 -7.97 -12.52
N LEU A 201 1.74 -6.93 -12.20
CA LEU A 201 1.82 -5.65 -12.89
C LEU A 201 2.88 -4.68 -12.33
N VAL A 202 3.66 -5.07 -11.32
CA VAL A 202 4.71 -4.19 -10.78
C VAL A 202 5.89 -4.13 -11.74
N ILE A 203 6.29 -2.92 -12.16
CA ILE A 203 7.47 -2.73 -13.00
C ILE A 203 8.71 -2.59 -12.12
N GLY A 204 9.71 -3.43 -12.36
CA GLY A 204 11.01 -3.32 -11.70
C GLY A 204 10.94 -3.42 -10.18
N ALA A 205 12.02 -2.99 -9.51
CA ALA A 205 12.06 -2.91 -8.05
C ALA A 205 11.45 -1.58 -7.60
N GLN A 206 10.34 -1.65 -6.85
CA GLN A 206 9.71 -0.48 -6.26
C GLN A 206 9.64 -0.63 -4.74
N THR A 207 10.13 0.37 -4.02
CA THR A 207 10.25 0.34 -2.57
C THR A 207 9.48 1.49 -1.91
N ILE A 208 9.05 1.23 -0.68
CA ILE A 208 8.43 2.16 0.25
C ILE A 208 9.34 2.21 1.47
N ASP A 209 10.03 3.32 1.68
CA ASP A 209 10.96 3.49 2.79
C ASP A 209 10.28 4.21 3.96
N LEU A 210 9.87 3.45 4.98
CA LEU A 210 9.29 3.98 6.21
C LEU A 210 10.32 4.01 7.36
N THR A 211 11.62 3.99 7.09
CA THR A 211 12.63 3.98 8.18
C THR A 211 12.65 5.29 8.97
N ASN A 212 12.33 6.42 8.32
CA ASN A 212 12.52 7.76 8.89
C ASN A 212 11.24 8.60 8.99
N GLY A 213 10.10 8.13 8.50
CA GLY A 213 8.87 8.93 8.51
C GLY A 213 7.73 8.36 7.66
N PRO A 214 6.57 9.04 7.66
CA PRO A 214 5.48 8.72 6.77
C PRO A 214 5.84 9.02 5.30
N VAL A 215 5.25 8.26 4.37
CA VAL A 215 5.58 8.36 2.94
C VAL A 215 4.33 8.42 2.06
N THR A 216 4.36 9.30 1.06
CA THR A 216 3.49 9.21 -0.11
C THR A 216 4.31 8.76 -1.31
N LYS A 217 3.91 7.67 -1.97
CA LYS A 217 4.67 7.07 -3.08
C LYS A 217 3.76 6.77 -4.26
N SER A 218 4.21 7.13 -5.46
CA SER A 218 3.59 6.65 -6.70
C SER A 218 4.22 5.32 -7.11
N ILE A 219 3.37 4.33 -7.37
CA ILE A 219 3.75 3.00 -7.84
C ILE A 219 3.39 2.90 -9.32
N GLN A 220 4.40 2.64 -10.16
CA GLN A 220 4.22 2.52 -11.59
C GLN A 220 3.86 1.08 -11.97
N LEU A 221 2.79 0.89 -12.73
CA LEU A 221 2.31 -0.44 -13.13
C LEU A 221 2.52 -0.67 -14.63
N ALA A 222 2.67 -1.94 -15.01
CA ALA A 222 2.74 -2.44 -16.38
C ALA A 222 1.36 -2.41 -17.01
N VAL A 223 0.84 -1.19 -17.15
CA VAL A 223 -0.45 -0.86 -17.73
C VAL A 223 -0.19 0.18 -18.81
N TYR A 224 -0.73 -0.03 -20.00
CA TYR A 224 -0.33 0.70 -21.20
C TYR A 224 -1.56 1.32 -21.87
N PRO A 225 -1.50 2.60 -22.26
CA PRO A 225 -2.58 3.20 -23.01
C PRO A 225 -2.62 2.63 -24.42
N ALA A 226 -3.82 2.37 -24.92
CA ALA A 226 -4.05 1.94 -26.31
C ALA A 226 -5.09 2.82 -27.00
N SER A 227 -5.01 2.89 -28.32
CA SER A 227 -5.97 3.62 -29.16
C SER A 227 -6.19 2.87 -30.47
N VAL A 228 -7.36 3.08 -31.08
CA VAL A 228 -7.67 2.52 -32.39
C VAL A 228 -8.18 3.62 -33.32
N LYS A 229 -7.84 3.49 -34.61
CA LYS A 229 -8.37 4.27 -35.71
C LYS A 229 -9.13 3.37 -36.66
N VAL A 230 -10.39 3.69 -36.91
CA VAL A 230 -11.27 2.96 -37.81
C VAL A 230 -11.40 3.73 -39.13
N VAL A 231 -11.16 3.03 -40.24
CA VAL A 231 -11.20 3.59 -41.60
C VAL A 231 -12.03 2.73 -42.54
N ASP A 232 -12.48 3.29 -43.67
CA ASP A 232 -13.06 2.54 -44.79
C ASP A 232 -11.96 2.01 -45.74
N LEU A 233 -12.36 1.30 -46.80
CA LEU A 233 -11.42 0.77 -47.82
C LEU A 233 -10.63 1.86 -48.57
N ASN A 234 -11.10 3.11 -48.56
CA ASN A 234 -10.43 4.26 -49.16
C ASN A 234 -9.57 5.03 -48.13
N ASN A 235 -9.37 4.47 -46.93
CA ASN A 235 -8.64 5.08 -45.82
C ASN A 235 -9.30 6.35 -45.25
N ASN A 236 -10.61 6.57 -45.48
CA ASN A 236 -11.36 7.66 -44.87
C ASN A 236 -11.74 7.28 -43.43
N PRO A 237 -11.71 8.23 -42.47
CA PRO A 237 -12.08 7.96 -41.08
C PRO A 237 -13.56 7.63 -40.94
N VAL A 238 -13.87 6.57 -40.20
CA VAL A 238 -15.24 6.15 -39.90
C VAL A 238 -15.63 6.66 -38.51
N SER A 239 -16.60 7.58 -38.46
CA SER A 239 -17.13 8.08 -37.19
C SER A 239 -18.37 7.30 -36.74
N GLY A 240 -18.51 7.10 -35.42
CA GLY A 240 -19.64 6.38 -34.82
C GLY A 240 -19.53 4.86 -34.85
N ALA A 241 -18.40 4.30 -35.29
CA ALA A 241 -18.09 2.88 -35.09
C ALA A 241 -17.95 2.57 -33.59
N ASN A 242 -18.63 1.53 -33.13
CA ASN A 242 -18.60 1.10 -31.74
C ASN A 242 -17.44 0.12 -31.54
N VAL A 243 -16.48 0.53 -30.72
CA VAL A 243 -15.31 -0.28 -30.38
C VAL A 243 -15.50 -0.82 -28.97
N THR A 244 -15.59 -2.13 -28.83
CA THR A 244 -15.59 -2.81 -27.54
C THR A 244 -14.25 -3.48 -27.32
N VAL A 245 -13.60 -3.18 -26.20
CA VAL A 245 -12.41 -3.89 -25.71
C VAL A 245 -12.85 -4.85 -24.63
N THR A 246 -12.37 -6.08 -24.69
CA THR A 246 -12.53 -7.09 -23.65
C THR A 246 -11.14 -7.45 -23.13
N PHE A 247 -10.91 -7.17 -21.85
CA PHE A 247 -9.66 -7.54 -21.20
C PHE A 247 -9.54 -9.07 -21.12
N ALA A 248 -8.31 -9.59 -21.27
CA ALA A 248 -8.05 -11.01 -21.13
C ALA A 248 -8.55 -11.54 -19.77
N PRO A 249 -8.92 -12.83 -19.69
CA PRO A 249 -9.25 -13.47 -18.42
C PRO A 249 -8.19 -13.16 -17.34
N PRO A 250 -8.61 -12.92 -16.08
CA PRO A 250 -9.87 -13.36 -15.50
C PRO A 250 -11.00 -12.32 -15.43
N ASN A 251 -10.78 -11.04 -15.75
CA ASN A 251 -11.77 -10.01 -15.42
C ASN A 251 -12.92 -9.93 -16.43
N SER A 252 -12.70 -10.32 -17.69
CA SER A 252 -13.71 -10.32 -18.77
C SER A 252 -14.48 -8.99 -18.95
N THR A 253 -14.03 -7.92 -18.30
CA THR A 253 -14.67 -6.62 -18.29
C THR A 253 -14.58 -6.06 -19.70
N SER A 254 -15.69 -5.50 -20.17
CA SER A 254 -15.77 -4.95 -21.51
C SER A 254 -16.12 -3.48 -21.44
N VAL A 255 -15.31 -2.64 -22.08
CA VAL A 255 -15.55 -1.20 -22.20
C VAL A 255 -15.85 -0.89 -23.66
N SER A 256 -16.86 -0.06 -23.92
CA SER A 256 -17.24 0.33 -25.27
C SER A 256 -17.18 1.83 -25.47
N HIS A 257 -16.59 2.24 -26.59
CA HIS A 257 -16.45 3.64 -26.98
C HIS A 257 -16.83 3.83 -28.45
N LEU A 258 -17.32 5.02 -28.78
CA LEU A 258 -17.61 5.39 -30.17
C LEU A 258 -16.42 6.16 -30.76
N THR A 259 -16.10 5.87 -32.01
CA THR A 259 -15.09 6.62 -32.78
C THR A 259 -15.51 8.07 -33.06
N GLY A 260 -14.57 9.00 -32.83
CA GLY A 260 -14.78 10.42 -33.11
C GLY A 260 -14.75 10.75 -34.60
N ARG A 261 -14.76 12.06 -34.92
CA ARG A 261 -14.76 12.54 -36.32
C ARG A 261 -13.53 12.11 -37.13
N GLN A 262 -12.41 11.86 -36.46
CA GLN A 262 -11.16 11.39 -37.07
C GLN A 262 -11.07 9.86 -37.13
N GLY A 263 -12.17 9.15 -36.84
CA GLY A 263 -12.22 7.69 -36.77
C GLY A 263 -11.43 7.10 -35.61
N THR A 264 -10.86 7.93 -34.73
CA THR A 264 -9.99 7.51 -33.63
C THR A 264 -10.78 7.44 -32.32
N VAL A 265 -10.42 6.48 -31.47
CA VAL A 265 -10.90 6.36 -30.10
C VAL A 265 -9.83 5.79 -29.18
N GLY A 266 -9.69 6.37 -27.99
CA GLY A 266 -8.85 5.83 -26.94
C GLY A 266 -9.52 4.63 -26.28
N LEU A 267 -8.77 3.56 -26.09
CA LEU A 267 -9.22 2.34 -25.41
C LEU A 267 -9.01 2.41 -23.89
N GLY A 268 -8.31 3.43 -23.43
CA GLY A 268 -7.87 3.57 -22.05
C GLY A 268 -6.62 2.73 -21.76
N ASP A 269 -6.43 2.49 -20.47
CA ASP A 269 -5.32 1.76 -19.90
C ASP A 269 -5.57 0.25 -19.95
N ILE A 270 -4.62 -0.50 -20.51
CA ILE A 270 -4.71 -1.95 -20.71
C ILE A 270 -3.59 -2.64 -19.91
N PRO A 271 -3.90 -3.62 -19.03
CA PRO A 271 -2.86 -4.35 -18.29
C PRO A 271 -1.90 -5.09 -19.23
N LEU A 272 -0.69 -5.38 -18.76
CA LEU A 272 0.29 -6.20 -19.48
C LEU A 272 -0.34 -7.51 -19.99
N GLY A 273 -0.11 -7.78 -21.27
CA GLY A 273 -0.59 -8.97 -21.96
C GLY A 273 -1.57 -8.66 -23.08
N PRO A 274 -2.03 -9.70 -23.80
CA PRO A 274 -2.92 -9.50 -24.93
C PRO A 274 -4.31 -9.04 -24.49
N TYR A 275 -4.94 -8.20 -25.30
CA TYR A 275 -6.35 -7.83 -25.18
C TYR A 275 -7.09 -8.20 -26.47
N THR A 276 -8.38 -8.50 -26.37
CA THR A 276 -9.24 -8.72 -27.55
C THR A 276 -10.15 -7.53 -27.72
N ALA A 277 -10.28 -7.03 -28.94
CA ALA A 277 -11.19 -5.95 -29.25
C ALA A 277 -12.05 -6.29 -30.46
N ARG A 278 -13.20 -5.61 -30.55
CA ARG A 278 -14.16 -5.74 -31.65
C ARG A 278 -14.68 -4.38 -32.07
N VAL A 279 -14.82 -4.16 -33.36
CA VAL A 279 -15.48 -2.99 -33.93
C VAL A 279 -16.79 -3.44 -34.57
N THR A 280 -17.90 -2.84 -34.15
CA THR A 280 -19.20 -3.01 -34.80
C THR A 280 -19.70 -1.71 -35.41
N TYR A 281 -20.08 -1.75 -36.69
CA TYR A 281 -20.63 -0.59 -37.40
C TYR A 281 -21.41 -1.02 -38.64
N GLN A 282 -22.65 -0.54 -38.79
CA GLN A 282 -23.49 -0.79 -39.98
C GLN A 282 -23.52 -2.27 -40.46
N GLY A 283 -23.61 -3.22 -39.52
CA GLY A 283 -23.65 -4.65 -39.81
C GLY A 283 -22.29 -5.32 -40.01
N GLN A 284 -21.18 -4.56 -40.01
CA GLN A 284 -19.83 -5.11 -39.90
C GLN A 284 -19.50 -5.44 -38.44
N ASP A 285 -18.81 -6.57 -38.22
CA ASP A 285 -18.24 -6.99 -36.93
C ASP A 285 -16.83 -7.54 -37.19
N VAL A 286 -15.80 -6.79 -36.78
CA VAL A 286 -14.40 -7.15 -36.96
C VAL A 286 -13.76 -7.32 -35.59
N LYS A 287 -13.09 -8.45 -35.36
CA LYS A 287 -12.40 -8.78 -34.11
C LYS A 287 -10.91 -8.88 -34.34
N TRP A 288 -10.12 -8.41 -33.37
CA TRP A 288 -8.67 -8.54 -33.38
C TRP A 288 -8.13 -8.72 -31.96
N SER A 289 -6.87 -9.11 -31.88
CA SER A 289 -6.13 -9.27 -30.62
C SER A 289 -4.75 -8.68 -30.78
N GLU A 290 -4.32 -7.91 -29.78
CA GLU A 290 -3.08 -7.17 -29.75
C GLU A 290 -2.51 -7.13 -28.32
N ASP A 291 -1.26 -6.71 -28.18
CA ASP A 291 -0.63 -6.48 -26.89
C ASP A 291 -0.24 -5.01 -26.76
N ALA A 292 -0.87 -4.30 -25.82
CA ALA A 292 -0.63 -2.87 -25.61
C ALA A 292 0.82 -2.59 -25.14
N SER A 293 1.50 -3.57 -24.55
CA SER A 293 2.90 -3.45 -24.12
C SER A 293 3.91 -3.50 -25.27
N ALA A 294 3.53 -4.07 -26.42
CA ALA A 294 4.41 -4.18 -27.58
C ALA A 294 4.60 -2.82 -28.28
N THR A 295 3.61 -1.94 -28.20
CA THR A 295 3.68 -0.57 -28.74
C THR A 295 2.91 0.40 -27.83
N PRO A 296 3.49 0.79 -26.68
CA PRO A 296 2.84 1.67 -25.71
C PRO A 296 2.35 2.97 -26.33
N GLY A 297 1.06 3.28 -26.19
CA GLY A 297 0.45 4.47 -26.80
C GLY A 297 0.25 4.39 -28.32
N GLY A 298 0.44 3.20 -28.92
CA GLY A 298 0.22 2.96 -30.33
C GLY A 298 -1.25 3.15 -30.75
N VAL A 299 -1.44 3.44 -32.04
CA VAL A 299 -2.77 3.56 -32.67
C VAL A 299 -2.93 2.45 -33.70
N SER A 300 -3.73 1.44 -33.37
CA SER A 300 -4.04 0.33 -34.27
C SER A 300 -5.05 0.77 -35.33
N THR A 301 -4.86 0.35 -36.58
CA THR A 301 -5.77 0.75 -37.67
C THR A 301 -6.65 -0.42 -38.10
N ILE A 302 -7.96 -0.24 -38.04
CA ILE A 302 -8.96 -1.24 -38.43
C ILE A 302 -9.74 -0.76 -39.65
N THR A 303 -9.72 -1.55 -40.72
CA THR A 303 -10.43 -1.24 -41.96
C THR A 303 -11.78 -1.95 -42.00
N LEU A 304 -12.85 -1.20 -42.23
CA LEU A 304 -14.19 -1.73 -42.42
C LEU A 304 -14.55 -1.73 -43.91
N ASN A 305 -15.13 -2.84 -44.39
CA ASN A 305 -15.70 -2.92 -45.72
C ASN A 305 -17.12 -2.34 -45.71
N ILE A 306 -17.21 -1.01 -45.60
CA ILE A 306 -18.45 -0.28 -45.76
C ILE A 306 -18.46 0.39 -47.13
N SER A 307 -19.48 0.10 -47.93
CA SER A 307 -19.74 0.80 -49.18
C SER A 307 -19.96 2.27 -48.84
N GLY A 308 -19.03 3.15 -49.21
CA GLY A 308 -19.08 4.56 -48.85
C GLY A 308 -20.40 5.19 -49.29
N THR A 309 -21.33 5.39 -48.35
CA THR A 309 -22.30 6.48 -48.49
C THR A 309 -21.53 7.75 -48.20
N THR A 310 -20.85 8.26 -49.23
CA THR A 310 -20.33 9.62 -49.19
C THR A 310 -21.50 10.52 -48.85
N SER A 311 -21.56 11.01 -47.62
CA SER A 311 -22.32 12.20 -47.25
C SER A 311 -21.63 13.38 -47.96
N ALA A 312 -21.78 13.45 -49.28
CA ALA A 312 -21.54 14.67 -49.99
C ALA A 312 -22.47 15.73 -49.38
N PRO A 313 -22.01 16.96 -49.10
CA PRO A 313 -22.94 18.01 -48.72
C PRO A 313 -23.95 18.12 -49.86
N VAL A 314 -25.20 17.80 -49.58
CA VAL A 314 -26.29 18.04 -50.53
C VAL A 314 -26.42 19.55 -50.61
N VAL A 315 -25.62 20.19 -51.46
CA VAL A 315 -25.86 21.55 -51.89
C VAL A 315 -27.16 21.46 -52.66
N SER A 316 -28.26 21.78 -51.96
CA SER A 316 -29.60 21.70 -52.51
C SER A 316 -29.60 22.43 -53.85
N ALA A 317 -30.03 21.76 -54.92
CA ALA A 317 -30.19 22.37 -56.23
C ALA A 317 -31.04 23.66 -56.17
N VAL A 318 -31.91 23.76 -55.15
CA VAL A 318 -32.67 24.97 -54.82
C VAL A 318 -31.77 26.15 -54.48
N VAL A 319 -30.71 25.96 -53.67
CA VAL A 319 -29.77 27.03 -53.30
C VAL A 319 -28.92 27.46 -54.50
N LEU A 320 -28.50 26.51 -55.35
CA LEU A 320 -27.77 26.85 -56.56
C LEU A 320 -28.66 27.62 -57.56
N LEU A 321 -29.90 27.17 -57.74
CA LEU A 321 -30.90 27.82 -58.60
C LEU A 321 -31.29 29.20 -58.09
N THR A 322 -31.39 29.42 -56.78
CA THR A 322 -31.70 30.75 -56.22
C THR A 322 -30.54 31.72 -56.43
N ILE A 323 -29.29 31.29 -56.20
CA ILE A 323 -28.11 32.14 -56.47
C ILE A 323 -28.03 32.48 -57.96
N PHE A 324 -28.18 31.49 -58.85
CA PHE A 324 -28.15 31.73 -60.30
C PHE A 324 -29.32 32.62 -60.76
N GLY A 325 -30.53 32.39 -60.23
CA GLY A 325 -31.72 33.16 -60.54
C GLY A 325 -31.62 34.63 -60.10
N VAL A 326 -31.11 34.88 -58.89
CA VAL A 326 -30.88 36.24 -58.37
C VAL A 326 -29.80 36.95 -59.20
N ALA A 327 -28.71 36.27 -59.52
CA ALA A 327 -27.64 36.84 -60.36
C ALA A 327 -28.16 37.22 -61.76
N LEU A 328 -28.95 36.35 -62.41
CA LEU A 328 -29.54 36.63 -63.71
C LEU A 328 -30.53 37.80 -63.65
N PHE A 329 -31.37 37.86 -62.60
CA PHE A 329 -32.31 38.96 -62.39
C PHE A 329 -31.60 40.31 -62.22
N LEU A 330 -30.51 40.35 -61.45
CA LEU A 330 -29.70 41.57 -61.27
C LEU A 330 -29.02 42.02 -62.57
N ILE A 331 -28.54 41.09 -63.39
CA ILE A 331 -27.97 41.41 -64.71
C ILE A 331 -29.04 42.01 -65.64
N LEU A 332 -30.24 41.42 -65.68
CA LEU A 332 -31.35 41.95 -66.49
C LEU A 332 -31.79 43.34 -66.02
N LEU A 333 -31.81 43.59 -64.71
CA LEU A 333 -32.05 44.93 -64.15
C LEU A 333 -30.97 45.93 -64.59
N ALA A 334 -29.69 45.55 -64.50
CA ALA A 334 -28.59 46.41 -64.91
C ALA A 334 -28.63 46.77 -66.40
N ILE A 335 -29.08 45.85 -67.26
CA ILE A 335 -29.29 46.11 -68.69
C ILE A 335 -30.46 47.07 -68.91
N LYS A 336 -31.58 46.87 -68.21
CA LYS A 336 -32.80 47.69 -68.38
C LYS A 336 -32.64 49.14 -67.87
N VAL A 337 -31.73 49.38 -66.92
CA VAL A 337 -31.52 50.71 -66.31
C VAL A 337 -30.51 51.57 -67.09
N ARG A 338 -29.70 51.01 -68.00
CA ARG A 338 -28.79 51.80 -68.86
C ARG A 338 -29.58 52.51 -69.97
N LYS A 339 -30.07 53.72 -69.70
CA LYS A 339 -30.44 54.66 -70.77
C LYS A 339 -29.17 55.13 -71.50
N PRO A 340 -29.16 55.20 -72.84
CA PRO A 340 -28.01 55.69 -73.58
C PRO A 340 -27.71 57.15 -73.18
N PRO A 341 -26.42 57.53 -73.09
CA PRO A 341 -26.03 58.86 -72.65
C PRO A 341 -26.58 59.94 -73.61
N PRO A 342 -27.03 61.08 -73.09
CA PRO A 342 -27.55 62.15 -73.94
C PRO A 342 -26.45 62.70 -74.87
N PRO A 343 -26.80 63.08 -76.11
CA PRO A 343 -25.82 63.55 -77.08
C PRO A 343 -25.14 64.85 -76.64
N PRO A 344 -23.86 65.05 -77.01
CA PRO A 344 -23.10 66.22 -76.62
C PRO A 344 -23.69 67.48 -77.27
N THR A 345 -23.97 68.49 -76.44
CA THR A 345 -24.33 69.84 -76.89
C THR A 345 -23.06 70.61 -77.25
N ILE A 346 -23.00 71.12 -78.49
CA ILE A 346 -22.04 72.12 -78.97
C ILE A 346 -22.69 73.49 -78.82
#